data_AF-A0ABD1I0G7-F1
#
_entry.id   AF-A0ABD1I0G7-F1
#
_cell.length_a   1.000
_cell.length_b   1.000
_cell.length_c   1.000
_cell.angle_alpha   90.00
_cell.angle_beta   90.00
_cell.angle_gamma   90.00
#
_symmetry.space_group_name_H-M   'P 1'
#
loop_
_entity.id
_entity.type
_entity.pdbx_description
1 polymer ?
#
loop_
_entity_poly.entity_id
_entity_poly.type
_entity_poly.pdbx_seq_one_letter_code
_entity_poly.pdbx_strand_id
1 'polypeptide(L)'
;MKDAVIPNELSVWNPKNEVSFEIWVLAETLVKTIFSNFDVLYGNNFCNLLGKIACIPAEKGFPNIGGKRSGNRVLSSYSEAILMKDWPLAWSCAPILSIQSVVLPEYAWGPLQLSSPPAFSCVLSHLQVIGRNGGEDTLAHWPAISGIKTVDEVALEILRYLDKFWSSLSSSDITKLQQVAFLPAANGTRLVKASSLFGRLTINLSPFAFELPSAYLPYVKILRDLGLQDSLSVASARNLLSDLQTVYGYQRLNPNEFCAALEILHFICDEKNSPGISNWDSEAIVPDDGCRLVHAKSCVYIDCRGSHYVKHIDTSRIRFVHQDLPERVSEALGIKRLSDVVKEELDNGENLCELECIGSISLVAIRHKLLSESVQVTVWRILTTLVSSHPGYGRPNLETIQKTLVSIEKRLKFVKCLYTRFLLLPKSVNITLVSKNSVLLEWDTTLQHRALYFIDQFKTRVLIAEPPNYIAVTDLVSAVISHILDSPVSLPLGSLFLCPEYSETAVLDVLKLCFHTRGSEFGGGIETFLGKEILPQDATRVQFHPLRPFY
;
A
#
# COMPACT_ATOMS: atom_id res chain seq x y z
N MET A 1 -2.38 -13.52 -19.00
CA MET A 1 -1.65 -14.66 -19.59
C MET A 1 -2.61 -15.83 -19.61
N LYS A 2 -2.75 -16.48 -20.77
CA LYS A 2 -3.62 -17.62 -21.13
C LYS A 2 -4.38 -18.31 -19.99
N ASP A 3 -5.71 -18.36 -20.15
CA ASP A 3 -6.61 -19.28 -19.48
C ASP A 3 -6.11 -20.72 -19.62
N ALA A 4 -5.34 -21.17 -18.63
CA ALA A 4 -5.12 -22.57 -18.41
C ALA A 4 -6.39 -23.10 -17.75
N VAL A 5 -7.20 -23.80 -18.57
CA VAL A 5 -8.27 -24.67 -18.09
C VAL A 5 -7.61 -25.72 -17.18
N ILE A 6 -7.74 -25.52 -15.87
CA ILE A 6 -7.30 -26.44 -14.81
C ILE A 6 -8.58 -27.06 -14.20
N PRO A 7 -8.60 -28.38 -13.89
CA PRO A 7 -9.84 -29.15 -13.76
C PRO A 7 -10.73 -28.67 -12.62
N ASN A 8 -12.02 -28.58 -12.92
CA ASN A 8 -13.12 -28.10 -12.07
C ASN A 8 -13.54 -29.12 -10.97
N GLU A 9 -12.64 -29.99 -10.51
CA GLU A 9 -12.97 -31.16 -9.68
C GLU A 9 -12.84 -30.95 -8.15
N LEU A 10 -12.26 -29.83 -7.70
CA LEU A 10 -11.98 -29.58 -6.28
C LEU A 10 -12.78 -28.40 -5.67
N SER A 11 -13.93 -28.04 -6.25
CA SER A 11 -14.85 -27.13 -5.57
C SER A 11 -15.43 -27.83 -4.33
N VAL A 12 -15.22 -27.26 -3.14
CA VAL A 12 -15.77 -27.73 -1.85
C VAL A 12 -17.29 -27.97 -1.94
N TRP A 13 -17.96 -27.26 -2.85
CA TRP A 13 -19.40 -27.23 -3.06
C TRP A 13 -19.82 -27.84 -4.39
N ASN A 14 -19.39 -29.07 -4.72
CA ASN A 14 -19.87 -29.76 -5.91
C ASN A 14 -21.14 -30.57 -5.56
N PRO A 15 -22.35 -30.15 -5.98
CA PRO A 15 -23.61 -30.85 -5.66
C PRO A 15 -23.78 -32.16 -6.45
N LYS A 16 -22.85 -32.49 -7.36
CA LYS A 16 -22.97 -33.63 -8.29
C LYS A 16 -22.98 -35.00 -7.62
N ASN A 17 -22.54 -35.11 -6.36
CA ASN A 17 -22.51 -36.36 -5.60
C ASN A 17 -23.53 -36.41 -4.45
N GLU A 18 -24.52 -35.51 -4.45
CA GLU A 18 -25.56 -35.53 -3.41
C GLU A 18 -26.52 -36.70 -3.62
N VAL A 19 -26.70 -37.50 -2.58
CA VAL A 19 -27.57 -38.68 -2.57
C VAL A 19 -28.97 -38.31 -2.05
N SER A 20 -30.01 -38.90 -2.63
CA SER A 20 -31.39 -38.67 -2.20
C SER A 20 -31.60 -39.08 -0.72
N PHE A 21 -32.53 -38.41 -0.05
CA PHE A 21 -32.83 -38.69 1.36
C PHE A 21 -33.22 -40.16 1.60
N GLU A 22 -33.97 -40.74 0.67
CA GLU A 22 -34.45 -42.13 0.76
C GLU A 22 -33.28 -43.13 0.74
N ILE A 23 -32.31 -42.94 -0.16
CA ILE A 23 -31.12 -43.80 -0.24
C ILE A 23 -30.26 -43.63 1.02
N TRP A 24 -30.16 -42.41 1.54
CA TRP A 24 -29.40 -42.12 2.75
C TRP A 24 -30.01 -42.80 3.99
N VAL A 25 -31.34 -42.78 4.15
CA VAL A 25 -32.06 -43.48 5.23
C VAL A 25 -31.99 -45.01 5.06
N LEU A 26 -32.04 -45.50 3.82
CA LEU A 26 -31.84 -46.92 3.52
C LEU A 26 -30.44 -47.39 3.95
N ALA A 27 -29.41 -46.61 3.63
CA ALA A 27 -28.04 -46.87 4.05
C ALA A 27 -27.89 -46.85 5.58
N GLU A 28 -28.54 -45.92 6.28
CA GLU A 28 -28.59 -45.89 7.74
C GLU A 28 -29.24 -47.17 8.32
N THR A 29 -30.33 -47.62 7.72
CA THR A 29 -31.05 -48.84 8.14
C THR A 29 -30.19 -50.09 7.91
N LEU A 30 -29.46 -50.15 6.79
CA LEU A 30 -28.52 -51.22 6.49
C LEU A 30 -27.40 -51.27 7.53
N VAL A 31 -26.77 -50.14 7.84
CA VAL A 31 -25.69 -50.06 8.84
C VAL A 31 -26.19 -50.45 10.23
N LYS A 32 -27.37 -49.98 10.65
CA LYS A 32 -28.00 -50.39 11.93
C LYS A 32 -28.23 -51.90 12.00
N THR A 33 -28.68 -52.50 10.90
CA THR A 33 -28.92 -53.95 10.83
C THR A 33 -27.62 -54.74 10.93
N ILE A 34 -26.55 -54.26 10.28
CA ILE A 34 -25.20 -54.83 10.42
C ILE A 34 -24.74 -54.73 11.88
N PHE A 35 -25.01 -53.61 12.55
CA PHE A 35 -24.64 -53.39 13.95
C PHE A 35 -25.38 -54.29 14.92
N SER A 36 -26.68 -54.49 14.72
CA SER A 36 -27.47 -55.41 15.55
C SER A 36 -27.02 -56.86 15.44
N ASN A 37 -26.25 -57.22 14.40
CA ASN A 37 -25.72 -58.56 14.17
C ASN A 37 -24.19 -58.60 14.22
N PHE A 38 -23.54 -57.55 14.75
CA PHE A 38 -22.10 -57.39 14.65
C PHE A 38 -21.32 -58.48 15.39
N ASP A 39 -21.85 -58.98 16.50
CA ASP A 39 -21.24 -60.07 17.28
C ASP A 39 -21.07 -61.37 16.47
N VAL A 40 -21.90 -61.58 15.45
CA VAL A 40 -21.86 -62.76 14.56
C VAL A 40 -21.01 -62.47 13.31
N LEU A 41 -21.01 -61.23 12.84
CA LEU A 41 -20.35 -60.80 11.60
C LEU A 41 -18.90 -60.33 11.81
N TYR A 42 -18.47 -60.15 13.06
CA TYR A 42 -17.15 -59.61 13.38
C TYR A 42 -16.03 -60.56 12.92
N GLY A 43 -15.29 -60.13 11.91
CA GLY A 43 -14.06 -60.75 11.46
C GLY A 43 -13.18 -59.75 10.75
N ASN A 44 -11.86 -59.83 10.93
CA ASN A 44 -10.92 -58.88 10.34
C ASN A 44 -11.06 -58.78 8.80
N ASN A 45 -11.41 -59.87 8.12
CA ASN A 45 -11.64 -59.86 6.68
C ASN A 45 -12.95 -59.15 6.31
N PHE A 46 -14.01 -59.34 7.10
CA PHE A 46 -15.28 -58.65 6.91
C PHE A 46 -15.13 -57.15 7.13
N CYS A 47 -14.49 -56.73 8.23
CA CYS A 47 -14.24 -55.32 8.53
C CYS A 47 -13.36 -54.65 7.47
N ASN A 48 -12.31 -55.32 6.97
CA ASN A 48 -11.46 -54.77 5.90
C ASN A 48 -12.22 -54.59 4.57
N LEU A 49 -13.16 -55.47 4.25
CA LEU A 49 -14.00 -55.36 3.05
C LEU A 49 -15.05 -54.25 3.23
N LEU A 50 -15.76 -54.26 4.36
CA LEU A 50 -16.75 -53.23 4.70
C LEU A 50 -16.11 -51.84 4.74
N GLY A 51 -14.87 -51.75 5.25
CA GLY A 51 -14.11 -50.51 5.33
C GLY A 51 -13.89 -49.82 3.99
N LYS A 52 -13.83 -50.59 2.89
CA LYS A 52 -13.62 -50.11 1.51
C LYS A 52 -14.90 -49.83 0.73
N ILE A 53 -16.05 -50.33 1.20
CA ILE A 53 -17.32 -50.20 0.47
C ILE A 53 -17.94 -48.85 0.78
N ALA A 54 -18.25 -48.07 -0.27
CA ALA A 54 -18.91 -46.78 -0.16
C ALA A 54 -20.43 -46.89 0.09
N CYS A 55 -20.83 -47.48 1.21
CA CYS A 55 -22.25 -47.69 1.57
C CYS A 55 -22.67 -46.98 2.86
N ILE A 56 -21.78 -46.22 3.50
CA ILE A 56 -22.03 -45.64 4.82
C ILE A 56 -22.58 -44.23 4.66
N PRO A 57 -23.71 -43.90 5.31
CA PRO A 57 -24.28 -42.55 5.23
C PRO A 57 -23.37 -41.55 5.96
N ALA A 58 -22.95 -40.51 5.24
CA ALA A 58 -22.10 -39.44 5.76
C ALA A 58 -22.50 -38.08 5.18
N GLU A 59 -21.95 -37.01 5.74
CA GLU A 59 -22.16 -35.62 5.30
C GLU A 59 -20.82 -35.03 4.83
N LYS A 60 -20.79 -34.45 3.62
CA LYS A 60 -19.61 -33.73 3.12
C LYS A 60 -19.82 -32.23 3.23
N GLY A 61 -18.83 -31.50 3.76
CA GLY A 61 -18.93 -30.06 4.02
C GLY A 61 -19.07 -29.77 5.52
N PHE A 62 -19.63 -28.60 5.86
CA PHE A 62 -19.85 -28.26 7.28
C PHE A 62 -20.88 -29.19 7.91
N PRO A 63 -20.65 -29.63 9.16
CA PRO A 63 -21.59 -30.53 9.84
C PRO A 63 -22.92 -29.83 10.14
N ASN A 64 -24.01 -30.57 10.09
CA ASN A 64 -25.33 -30.08 10.48
C ASN A 64 -25.47 -29.96 12.01
N ILE A 65 -24.99 -28.84 12.58
CA ILE A 65 -25.15 -28.52 14.00
C ILE A 65 -26.30 -27.50 14.13
N GLY A 66 -27.37 -27.85 14.86
CA GLY A 66 -28.49 -26.94 15.13
C GLY A 66 -29.66 -26.96 14.13
N GLY A 67 -29.76 -28.00 13.28
CA GLY A 67 -30.97 -28.29 12.49
C GLY A 67 -31.11 -27.54 11.15
N LYS A 68 -30.16 -26.66 10.79
CA LYS A 68 -30.05 -26.08 9.45
C LYS A 68 -29.02 -26.84 8.63
N ARG A 69 -29.47 -27.44 7.51
CA ARG A 69 -28.63 -28.22 6.58
C ARG A 69 -27.48 -27.38 6.04
N SER A 70 -26.24 -27.79 6.30
CA SER A 70 -25.04 -27.11 5.79
C SER A 70 -24.12 -28.00 4.96
N GLY A 71 -24.34 -29.32 4.92
CA GLY A 71 -23.52 -30.29 4.19
C GLY A 71 -24.32 -31.15 3.20
N ASN A 72 -23.65 -31.67 2.17
CA ASN A 72 -24.23 -32.55 1.16
C ASN A 72 -24.26 -34.00 1.68
N ARG A 73 -25.35 -34.72 1.43
CA ARG A 73 -25.45 -36.15 1.79
C ARG A 73 -24.67 -37.00 0.82
N VAL A 74 -23.77 -37.83 1.32
CA VAL A 74 -22.90 -38.68 0.49
C VAL A 74 -22.82 -40.07 1.12
N LEU A 75 -22.64 -41.10 0.29
CA LEU A 75 -22.27 -42.44 0.77
C LEU A 75 -20.74 -42.55 0.73
N SER A 76 -20.14 -42.90 1.87
CA SER A 76 -18.69 -43.01 2.05
C SER A 76 -18.29 -44.42 2.43
N SER A 77 -17.00 -44.71 2.29
CA SER A 77 -16.30 -45.82 2.92
C SER A 77 -15.88 -45.45 4.36
N TYR A 78 -15.67 -46.42 5.27
CA TYR A 78 -15.14 -46.12 6.62
C TYR A 78 -13.67 -45.67 6.54
N SER A 79 -12.92 -46.14 5.53
CA SER A 79 -11.52 -45.75 5.33
C SER A 79 -11.33 -44.27 4.97
N GLU A 80 -12.34 -43.64 4.38
CA GLU A 80 -12.28 -42.25 3.93
C GLU A 80 -13.03 -41.28 4.86
N ALA A 81 -13.84 -41.81 5.78
CA ALA A 81 -14.71 -41.01 6.64
C ALA A 81 -13.99 -40.52 7.91
N ILE A 82 -14.46 -39.40 8.45
CA ILE A 82 -14.00 -38.83 9.72
C ILE A 82 -15.12 -38.82 10.76
N LEU A 83 -14.73 -38.90 12.03
CA LEU A 83 -15.66 -38.79 13.14
C LEU A 83 -16.07 -37.33 13.34
N MET A 84 -17.29 -37.13 13.85
CA MET A 84 -17.81 -35.80 14.17
C MET A 84 -16.88 -35.02 15.13
N LYS A 85 -16.13 -35.67 16.02
CA LYS A 85 -15.17 -34.97 16.91
C LYS A 85 -13.97 -34.37 16.17
N ASP A 86 -13.60 -34.93 15.02
CA ASP A 86 -12.42 -34.57 14.22
C ASP A 86 -12.78 -33.73 12.98
N TRP A 87 -14.03 -33.29 12.87
CA TRP A 87 -14.52 -32.49 11.74
C TRP A 87 -13.62 -31.29 11.39
N PRO A 88 -13.04 -30.54 12.36
CA PRO A 88 -12.22 -29.36 12.06
C PRO A 88 -10.92 -29.65 11.30
N LEU A 89 -10.50 -30.91 11.24
CA LEU A 89 -9.23 -31.32 10.64
C LEU A 89 -9.35 -31.74 9.18
N ALA A 90 -10.56 -32.05 8.69
CA ALA A 90 -10.70 -32.67 7.36
C ALA A 90 -12.05 -32.46 6.65
N TRP A 91 -12.96 -31.62 7.14
CA TRP A 91 -14.33 -31.47 6.59
C TRP A 91 -14.43 -31.11 5.09
N SER A 92 -13.41 -30.46 4.52
CA SER A 92 -13.40 -30.10 3.10
C SER A 92 -13.02 -31.26 2.18
N CYS A 93 -12.26 -32.23 2.69
CA CYS A 93 -11.73 -33.35 1.91
C CYS A 93 -12.43 -34.68 2.23
N ALA A 94 -12.80 -34.91 3.47
CA ALA A 94 -13.36 -36.16 3.96
C ALA A 94 -14.81 -36.00 4.44
N PRO A 95 -15.67 -36.99 4.19
CA PRO A 95 -17.05 -37.00 4.67
C PRO A 95 -17.13 -37.33 6.18
N ILE A 96 -18.04 -36.66 6.87
CA ILE A 96 -18.24 -36.70 8.32
C ILE A 96 -19.33 -37.70 8.68
N LEU A 97 -19.05 -38.58 9.63
CA LEU A 97 -20.05 -39.44 10.27
C LEU A 97 -20.79 -38.65 11.35
N SER A 98 -21.88 -37.97 10.97
CA SER A 98 -22.69 -37.14 11.87
C SER A 98 -23.61 -37.95 12.78
N ILE A 99 -24.01 -39.15 12.35
CA ILE A 99 -24.97 -40.00 13.08
C ILE A 99 -24.23 -40.95 14.03
N GLN A 100 -24.52 -40.85 15.33
CA GLN A 100 -23.94 -41.75 16.36
C GLN A 100 -24.27 -43.23 16.10
N SER A 101 -25.45 -43.53 15.56
CA SER A 101 -25.88 -44.91 15.23
C SER A 101 -25.13 -45.55 14.06
N VAL A 102 -24.19 -44.82 13.44
CA VAL A 102 -23.34 -45.25 12.31
C VAL A 102 -21.86 -45.39 12.73
N VAL A 103 -21.52 -44.94 13.95
CA VAL A 103 -20.16 -45.02 14.52
C VAL A 103 -19.99 -46.34 15.28
N LEU A 104 -19.06 -47.16 14.81
CA LEU A 104 -18.72 -48.44 15.44
C LEU A 104 -17.92 -48.24 16.75
N PRO A 105 -17.90 -49.23 17.65
CA PRO A 105 -17.05 -49.20 18.84
C PRO A 105 -15.55 -49.09 18.50
N GLU A 106 -14.76 -48.51 19.40
CA GLU A 106 -13.34 -48.18 19.17
C GLU A 106 -12.48 -49.40 18.77
N TYR A 107 -12.81 -50.59 19.26
CA TYR A 107 -12.08 -51.82 18.93
C TYR A 107 -12.19 -52.21 17.45
N ALA A 108 -13.23 -51.78 16.74
CA ALA A 108 -13.47 -52.10 15.34
C ALA A 108 -12.81 -51.10 14.38
N TRP A 109 -12.33 -49.95 14.87
CA TRP A 109 -11.81 -48.86 14.02
C TRP A 109 -10.57 -49.27 13.23
N GLY A 110 -9.62 -49.99 13.86
CA GLY A 110 -8.42 -50.49 13.20
C GLY A 110 -8.73 -51.39 11.99
N PRO A 111 -9.52 -52.48 12.16
CA PRO A 111 -9.94 -53.35 11.06
C PRO A 111 -10.78 -52.67 9.96
N LEU A 112 -11.49 -51.58 10.27
CA LEU A 112 -12.28 -50.79 9.32
C LEU A 112 -11.47 -49.70 8.62
N GLN A 113 -10.20 -49.53 9.01
CA GLN A 113 -9.31 -48.45 8.57
C GLN A 113 -9.84 -47.05 8.91
N LEU A 114 -10.70 -46.95 9.93
CA LEU A 114 -11.19 -45.67 10.44
C LEU A 114 -10.15 -45.08 11.38
N SER A 115 -9.50 -43.99 10.98
CA SER A 115 -8.47 -43.32 11.78
C SER A 115 -9.05 -42.13 12.55
N SER A 116 -8.84 -42.12 13.86
CA SER A 116 -9.11 -40.96 14.72
C SER A 116 -7.92 -40.73 15.66
N PRO A 117 -7.17 -39.62 15.52
CA PRO A 117 -7.39 -38.52 14.58
C PRO A 117 -7.05 -38.90 13.11
N PRO A 118 -7.49 -38.11 12.12
CA PRO A 118 -7.20 -38.37 10.70
C PRO A 118 -5.70 -38.36 10.38
N ALA A 119 -5.31 -39.07 9.32
CA ALA A 119 -3.93 -39.09 8.84
C ALA A 119 -3.47 -37.69 8.37
N PHE A 120 -2.19 -37.37 8.60
CA PHE A 120 -1.63 -36.06 8.26
C PHE A 120 -1.79 -35.70 6.78
N SER A 121 -1.70 -36.67 5.87
CA SER A 121 -1.92 -36.45 4.43
C SER A 121 -3.32 -35.89 4.13
N CYS A 122 -4.34 -36.37 4.85
CA CYS A 122 -5.70 -35.87 4.75
C CYS A 122 -5.79 -34.44 5.29
N VAL A 123 -5.21 -34.18 6.47
CA VAL A 123 -5.18 -32.83 7.08
C VAL A 123 -4.43 -31.84 6.20
N LEU A 124 -3.30 -32.21 5.61
CA LEU A 124 -2.54 -31.34 4.70
C LEU A 124 -3.37 -31.00 3.45
N SER A 125 -4.04 -31.99 2.85
CA SER A 125 -4.93 -31.74 1.70
C SER A 125 -6.08 -30.80 2.08
N HIS A 126 -6.63 -30.97 3.28
CA HIS A 126 -7.69 -30.13 3.82
C HIS A 126 -7.25 -28.67 3.96
N LEU A 127 -6.08 -28.43 4.55
CA LEU A 127 -5.53 -27.09 4.72
C LEU A 127 -5.19 -26.45 3.37
N GLN A 128 -4.70 -27.21 2.39
CA GLN A 128 -4.44 -26.72 1.03
C GLN A 128 -5.72 -26.26 0.31
N VAL A 129 -6.83 -26.98 0.52
CA VAL A 129 -8.14 -26.62 -0.05
C VAL A 129 -8.70 -25.37 0.62
N ILE A 130 -8.68 -25.32 1.95
CA ILE A 130 -9.20 -24.16 2.71
C ILE A 130 -8.37 -22.91 2.46
N GLY A 131 -7.04 -23.03 2.43
CA GLY A 131 -6.15 -21.87 2.30
C GLY A 131 -6.05 -21.29 0.90
N ARG A 132 -6.77 -21.86 -0.08
CA ARG A 132 -6.78 -21.37 -1.45
C ARG A 132 -7.34 -19.95 -1.49
N ASN A 133 -6.70 -19.05 -2.26
CA ASN A 133 -7.07 -17.64 -2.36
C ASN A 133 -7.20 -16.91 -1.00
N GLY A 134 -6.42 -17.31 0.01
CA GLY A 134 -6.51 -16.71 1.35
C GLY A 134 -7.80 -17.06 2.09
N GLY A 135 -8.46 -18.14 1.70
CA GLY A 135 -9.66 -18.65 2.37
C GLY A 135 -10.95 -17.90 2.08
N GLU A 136 -10.97 -17.00 1.08
CA GLU A 136 -12.16 -16.19 0.73
C GLU A 136 -13.41 -17.06 0.55
N ASP A 137 -13.32 -18.14 -0.24
CA ASP A 137 -14.44 -19.06 -0.46
C ASP A 137 -14.88 -19.79 0.81
N THR A 138 -13.93 -20.18 1.67
CA THR A 138 -14.25 -20.91 2.92
C THR A 138 -14.87 -19.99 3.96
N LEU A 139 -14.34 -18.77 4.10
CA LEU A 139 -14.80 -17.79 5.07
C LEU A 139 -16.16 -17.19 4.67
N ALA A 140 -16.40 -16.96 3.37
CA ALA A 140 -17.69 -16.47 2.87
C ALA A 140 -18.85 -17.43 3.16
N HIS A 141 -18.59 -18.74 3.14
CA HIS A 141 -19.59 -19.78 3.40
C HIS A 141 -19.53 -20.31 4.84
N TRP A 142 -18.76 -19.67 5.73
CA TRP A 142 -18.65 -20.12 7.11
C TRP A 142 -20.00 -19.96 7.82
N PRO A 143 -20.53 -21.02 8.45
CA PRO A 143 -21.86 -20.97 9.05
C PRO A 143 -21.87 -20.09 10.30
N ALA A 144 -22.76 -19.09 10.34
CA ALA A 144 -22.94 -18.19 11.48
C ALA A 144 -23.88 -18.74 12.57
N ILE A 145 -24.00 -20.06 12.68
CA ILE A 145 -24.97 -20.72 13.58
C ILE A 145 -24.36 -20.91 14.97
N SER A 146 -25.14 -20.58 16.00
CA SER A 146 -24.76 -20.84 17.41
C SER A 146 -24.52 -22.34 17.63
N GLY A 147 -23.35 -22.70 18.16
CA GLY A 147 -22.94 -24.08 18.42
C GLY A 147 -21.90 -24.65 17.44
N ILE A 148 -21.60 -23.97 16.34
CA ILE A 148 -20.46 -24.30 15.48
C ILE A 148 -19.22 -23.54 15.96
N LYS A 149 -18.07 -24.22 15.99
CA LYS A 149 -16.79 -23.62 16.39
C LYS A 149 -16.46 -22.44 15.49
N THR A 150 -15.90 -21.39 16.09
CA THR A 150 -15.39 -20.24 15.33
C THR A 150 -14.19 -20.64 14.47
N VAL A 151 -13.84 -19.83 13.46
CA VAL A 151 -12.66 -20.07 12.61
C VAL A 151 -11.39 -20.15 13.45
N ASP A 152 -11.26 -19.28 14.45
CA ASP A 152 -10.12 -19.28 15.39
C ASP A 152 -10.06 -20.54 16.24
N GLU A 153 -11.21 -21.04 16.73
CA GLU A 153 -11.27 -22.32 17.45
C GLU A 153 -10.85 -23.50 16.58
N VAL A 154 -11.27 -23.52 15.31
CA VAL A 154 -10.87 -24.56 14.35
C VAL A 154 -9.37 -24.49 14.08
N ALA A 155 -8.80 -23.30 13.88
CA ALA A 155 -7.37 -23.11 13.72
C ALA A 155 -6.58 -23.57 14.96
N LEU A 156 -7.08 -23.30 16.18
CA LEU A 156 -6.49 -23.79 17.42
C LEU A 156 -6.48 -25.32 17.51
N GLU A 157 -7.51 -25.99 17.00
CA GLU A 157 -7.57 -27.45 16.98
C GLU A 157 -6.62 -28.06 15.97
N ILE A 158 -6.48 -27.43 14.80
CA ILE A 158 -5.45 -27.79 13.82
C ILE A 158 -4.05 -27.63 14.45
N LEU A 159 -3.77 -26.52 15.13
CA LEU A 159 -2.49 -26.32 15.81
C LEU A 159 -2.25 -27.34 16.93
N ARG A 160 -3.27 -27.67 17.71
CA ARG A 160 -3.19 -28.72 18.74
C ARG A 160 -2.92 -30.10 18.15
N TYR A 161 -3.50 -30.41 16.99
CA TYR A 161 -3.20 -31.63 16.25
C TYR A 161 -1.74 -31.62 15.78
N LEU A 162 -1.29 -30.52 15.14
CA LEU A 162 0.07 -30.38 14.65
C LEU A 162 1.10 -30.51 15.78
N ASP A 163 0.85 -29.94 16.96
CA ASP A 163 1.76 -30.04 18.13
C ASP A 163 2.00 -31.49 18.57
N LYS A 164 0.97 -32.34 18.52
CA LYS A 164 1.09 -33.76 18.88
C LYS A 164 1.89 -34.56 17.85
N PHE A 165 1.77 -34.23 16.57
CA PHE A 165 2.40 -34.98 15.48
C PHE A 165 3.68 -34.33 14.93
N TRP A 166 4.06 -33.14 15.42
CA TRP A 166 5.14 -32.30 14.86
C TRP A 166 6.47 -33.05 14.73
N SER A 167 6.86 -33.77 15.79
CA SER A 167 8.12 -34.53 15.84
C SER A 167 8.19 -35.72 14.87
N SER A 168 7.04 -36.17 14.36
CA SER A 168 6.93 -37.30 13.42
C SER A 168 6.86 -36.88 11.95
N LEU A 169 6.76 -35.58 11.66
CA LEU A 169 6.63 -35.06 10.31
C LEU A 169 7.98 -35.08 9.56
N SER A 170 7.92 -35.40 8.27
CA SER A 170 9.09 -35.30 7.40
C SER A 170 9.41 -33.84 7.08
N SER A 171 10.67 -33.54 6.73
CA SER A 171 11.06 -32.21 6.25
C SER A 171 10.26 -31.79 5.01
N SER A 172 9.91 -32.75 4.14
CA SER A 172 9.09 -32.49 2.95
C SER A 172 7.66 -32.05 3.31
N ASP A 173 7.09 -32.59 4.38
CA ASP A 173 5.75 -32.23 4.84
C ASP A 173 5.71 -30.84 5.46
N ILE A 174 6.76 -30.48 6.22
CA ILE A 174 6.91 -29.14 6.81
C ILE A 174 7.01 -28.08 5.70
N THR A 175 7.80 -28.32 4.64
CA THR A 175 7.89 -27.36 3.52
C THR A 175 6.58 -27.16 2.77
N LYS A 176 5.77 -28.22 2.63
CA LYS A 176 4.42 -28.10 2.05
C LYS A 176 3.52 -27.29 2.97
N LEU A 177 3.57 -27.52 4.28
CA LEU A 177 2.76 -26.81 5.27
C LEU A 177 3.11 -25.31 5.36
N GLN A 178 4.38 -24.95 5.24
CA GLN A 178 4.85 -23.56 5.16
C GLN A 178 4.20 -22.76 4.03
N GLN A 179 3.81 -23.43 2.94
CA GLN A 179 3.17 -22.76 1.79
C GLN A 179 1.66 -22.58 1.95
N VAL A 180 1.04 -23.16 2.98
CA VAL A 180 -0.41 -23.16 3.15
C VAL A 180 -0.86 -21.98 4.00
N ALA A 181 -1.87 -21.26 3.52
CA ALA A 181 -2.48 -20.14 4.23
C ALA A 181 -3.70 -20.62 5.03
N PHE A 182 -3.52 -21.10 6.25
CA PHE A 182 -4.63 -21.64 7.07
C PHE A 182 -4.86 -20.89 8.39
N LEU A 183 -4.00 -19.94 8.73
CA LEU A 183 -4.09 -19.21 9.99
C LEU A 183 -5.02 -18.00 9.81
N PRO A 184 -6.09 -17.85 10.60
CA PRO A 184 -6.96 -16.70 10.49
C PRO A 184 -6.26 -15.44 11.00
N ALA A 185 -6.39 -14.36 10.22
CA ALA A 185 -5.91 -13.03 10.52
C ALA A 185 -7.03 -12.00 10.27
N ALA A 186 -6.80 -10.76 10.70
CA ALA A 186 -7.76 -9.65 10.56
C ALA A 186 -9.17 -10.01 11.06
N ASN A 187 -9.28 -10.53 12.28
CA ASN A 187 -10.53 -10.96 12.91
C ASN A 187 -11.28 -12.06 12.13
N GLY A 188 -10.54 -12.98 11.51
CA GLY A 188 -11.10 -14.14 10.81
C GLY A 188 -11.68 -13.79 9.43
N THR A 189 -11.26 -12.68 8.83
CA THR A 189 -11.68 -12.27 7.48
C THR A 189 -10.75 -12.79 6.38
N ARG A 190 -9.55 -13.25 6.73
CA ARG A 190 -8.59 -13.83 5.80
C ARG A 190 -7.78 -14.94 6.46
N LEU A 191 -7.41 -15.95 5.69
CA LEU A 191 -6.43 -16.95 6.08
C LEU A 191 -5.05 -16.60 5.48
N VAL A 192 -4.02 -16.66 6.31
CA VAL A 192 -2.65 -16.27 5.96
C VAL A 192 -1.66 -17.39 6.25
N LYS A 193 -0.48 -17.30 5.61
CA LYS A 193 0.66 -18.17 5.90
C LYS A 193 1.32 -17.74 7.21
N ALA A 194 2.00 -18.67 7.89
CA ALA A 194 2.76 -18.35 9.09
C ALA A 194 3.88 -17.30 8.83
N SER A 195 4.44 -17.28 7.62
CA SER A 195 5.46 -16.30 7.20
C SER A 195 4.97 -14.85 7.15
N SER A 196 3.65 -14.64 7.10
CA SER A 196 3.01 -13.32 7.12
C SER A 196 2.64 -12.86 8.54
N LEU A 197 2.91 -13.69 9.55
CA LEU A 197 2.63 -13.36 10.95
C LEU A 197 3.88 -12.86 11.65
N PHE A 198 3.68 -11.90 12.54
CA PHE A 198 4.72 -11.31 13.38
C PHE A 198 4.32 -11.42 14.85
N GLY A 199 5.26 -11.82 15.71
CA GLY A 199 5.03 -11.90 17.15
C GLY A 199 4.67 -10.55 17.76
N ARG A 200 5.31 -9.47 17.28
CA ARG A 200 4.95 -8.08 17.58
C ARG A 200 5.10 -7.23 16.32
N LEU A 201 4.05 -6.47 16.00
CA LEU A 201 4.02 -5.54 14.88
C LEU A 201 3.82 -4.10 15.42
N THR A 202 4.75 -3.19 15.13
CA THR A 202 4.70 -1.79 15.61
C THR A 202 3.88 -0.87 14.71
N ILE A 203 3.68 -1.28 13.46
CA ILE A 203 3.00 -0.53 12.38
C ILE A 203 1.92 -1.41 11.76
N ASN A 204 0.89 -0.83 11.17
CA ASN A 204 -0.16 -1.60 10.51
C ASN A 204 0.24 -1.97 9.07
N LEU A 205 0.47 -3.26 8.82
CA LEU A 205 0.86 -3.78 7.50
C LEU A 205 -0.26 -4.55 6.78
N SER A 206 -1.50 -4.41 7.25
CA SER A 206 -2.65 -5.03 6.57
C SER A 206 -2.77 -4.47 5.14
N PRO A 207 -2.87 -5.31 4.10
CA PRO A 207 -3.26 -6.73 4.15
C PRO A 207 -2.11 -7.75 4.00
N PHE A 208 -0.85 -7.31 4.08
CA PHE A 208 0.33 -8.14 3.77
C PHE A 208 0.85 -8.93 4.97
N ALA A 209 0.83 -8.30 6.15
CA ALA A 209 1.36 -8.88 7.38
C ALA A 209 0.48 -8.52 8.58
N PHE A 210 0.43 -9.43 9.55
CA PHE A 210 -0.45 -9.33 10.71
C PHE A 210 0.28 -9.69 12.00
N GLU A 211 -0.14 -9.06 13.09
CA GLU A 211 0.32 -9.45 14.42
C GLU A 211 -0.31 -10.78 14.85
N LEU A 212 0.46 -11.60 15.57
CA LEU A 212 0.04 -12.90 16.06
C LEU A 212 -1.04 -12.76 17.16
N PRO A 213 -2.25 -13.32 16.96
CA PRO A 213 -3.26 -13.38 18.01
C PRO A 213 -2.76 -14.08 19.29
N SER A 214 -3.13 -13.55 20.45
CA SER A 214 -2.71 -14.06 21.76
C SER A 214 -3.11 -15.53 21.98
N ALA A 215 -4.20 -15.99 21.37
CA ALA A 215 -4.65 -17.37 21.42
C ALA A 215 -3.63 -18.37 20.84
N TYR A 216 -2.77 -17.94 19.91
CA TYR A 216 -1.78 -18.78 19.25
C TYR A 216 -0.41 -18.80 19.95
N LEU A 217 -0.22 -18.01 21.02
CA LEU A 217 1.03 -17.94 21.79
C LEU A 217 1.54 -19.32 22.29
N PRO A 218 0.69 -20.28 22.71
CA PRO A 218 1.16 -21.60 23.12
C PRO A 218 1.89 -22.38 22.02
N TYR A 219 1.59 -22.09 20.74
CA TYR A 219 2.09 -22.82 19.57
C TYR A 219 3.21 -22.08 18.82
N VAL A 220 3.82 -21.06 19.42
CA VAL A 220 4.86 -20.22 18.79
C VAL A 220 6.06 -21.03 18.26
N LYS A 221 6.42 -22.14 18.92
CA LYS A 221 7.53 -22.99 18.45
C LYS A 221 7.25 -23.56 17.06
N ILE A 222 6.07 -24.13 16.86
CA ILE A 222 5.62 -24.68 15.57
C ILE A 222 5.50 -23.55 14.54
N LEU A 223 4.91 -22.42 14.94
CA LEU A 223 4.72 -21.29 14.05
C LEU A 223 6.06 -20.70 13.59
N ARG A 224 7.09 -20.69 14.44
CA ARG A 224 8.46 -20.28 14.08
C ARG A 224 9.07 -21.21 13.05
N ASP A 225 8.93 -22.52 13.22
CA ASP A 225 9.36 -23.51 12.24
C ASP A 225 8.60 -23.36 10.90
N LEU A 226 7.36 -22.83 10.94
CA LEU A 226 6.56 -22.52 9.77
C LEU A 226 6.85 -21.14 9.14
N GLY A 227 7.68 -20.31 9.78
CA GLY A 227 8.13 -19.01 9.24
C GLY A 227 7.67 -17.76 10.00
N LEU A 228 7.03 -17.89 11.17
CA LEU A 228 6.70 -16.76 12.04
C LEU A 228 7.95 -15.93 12.37
N GLN A 229 7.86 -14.62 12.21
CA GLN A 229 8.92 -13.69 12.58
C GLN A 229 8.63 -13.06 13.95
N ASP A 230 9.65 -12.86 14.80
CA ASP A 230 9.41 -12.30 16.14
C ASP A 230 9.08 -10.79 16.06
N SER A 231 9.79 -10.02 15.23
CA SER A 231 9.54 -8.60 14.97
C SER A 231 9.86 -8.21 13.53
N LEU A 232 9.25 -7.13 13.05
CA LEU A 232 9.60 -6.57 11.74
C LEU A 232 11.02 -6.00 11.80
N SER A 233 11.88 -6.46 10.89
CA SER A 233 13.25 -5.94 10.72
C SER A 233 13.32 -5.16 9.43
N VAL A 234 14.29 -4.24 9.30
CA VAL A 234 14.53 -3.55 8.03
C VAL A 234 14.73 -4.57 6.91
N ALA A 235 15.53 -5.63 7.10
CA ALA A 235 15.77 -6.64 6.06
C ALA A 235 14.49 -7.36 5.62
N SER A 236 13.63 -7.75 6.56
CA SER A 236 12.36 -8.41 6.22
C SER A 236 11.36 -7.47 5.56
N ALA A 237 11.30 -6.21 5.96
CA ALA A 237 10.53 -5.16 5.30
C ALA A 237 10.94 -4.96 3.82
N ARG A 238 12.25 -5.06 3.52
CA ARG A 238 12.78 -4.97 2.14
C ARG A 238 12.36 -6.15 1.29
N ASN A 239 12.52 -7.35 1.84
CA ASN A 239 12.14 -8.57 1.15
C ASN A 239 10.65 -8.57 0.88
N LEU A 240 9.83 -8.11 1.84
CA LEU A 240 8.39 -7.95 1.66
C LEU A 240 8.07 -7.04 0.46
N LEU A 241 8.64 -5.84 0.36
CA LEU A 241 8.41 -4.95 -0.80
C LEU A 241 8.88 -5.55 -2.13
N SER A 242 9.99 -6.31 -2.10
CA SER A 242 10.54 -6.99 -3.27
C SER A 242 9.64 -8.13 -3.73
N ASP A 243 9.22 -8.98 -2.81
CA ASP A 243 8.30 -10.08 -3.05
C ASP A 243 6.98 -9.54 -3.58
N LEU A 244 6.44 -8.46 -2.99
CA LEU A 244 5.25 -7.78 -3.49
C LEU A 244 5.44 -7.29 -4.93
N GLN A 245 6.55 -6.63 -5.25
CA GLN A 245 6.82 -6.21 -6.63
C GLN A 245 6.84 -7.40 -7.60
N THR A 246 7.47 -8.52 -7.22
CA THR A 246 7.53 -9.72 -8.07
C THR A 246 6.17 -10.39 -8.26
N VAL A 247 5.34 -10.46 -7.21
CA VAL A 247 4.02 -11.09 -7.24
C VAL A 247 3.02 -10.25 -8.02
N TYR A 248 2.99 -8.93 -7.78
CA TYR A 248 2.03 -8.03 -8.43
C TYR A 248 2.46 -7.59 -9.83
N GLY A 249 3.73 -7.75 -10.23
CA GLY A 249 4.18 -7.58 -11.62
C GLY A 249 3.77 -6.24 -12.26
N TYR A 250 4.12 -5.12 -11.62
CA TYR A 250 3.74 -3.75 -12.00
C TYR A 250 2.23 -3.46 -12.07
N GLN A 251 1.39 -4.28 -11.46
CA GLN A 251 -0.03 -3.95 -11.27
C GLN A 251 -0.22 -2.83 -10.25
N ARG A 252 -1.31 -2.07 -10.43
CA ARG A 252 -1.76 -1.03 -9.49
C ARG A 252 -2.16 -1.69 -8.17
N LEU A 253 -1.64 -1.18 -7.06
CA LEU A 253 -2.03 -1.56 -5.71
C LEU A 253 -3.42 -1.01 -5.38
N ASN A 254 -4.18 -1.72 -4.55
CA ASN A 254 -5.39 -1.16 -3.96
C ASN A 254 -5.03 -0.14 -2.85
N PRO A 255 -5.97 0.69 -2.36
CA PRO A 255 -5.68 1.72 -1.36
C PRO A 255 -5.06 1.17 -0.06
N ASN A 256 -5.51 0.01 0.44
CA ASN A 256 -4.98 -0.57 1.67
C ASN A 256 -3.55 -1.10 1.46
N GLU A 257 -3.31 -1.76 0.33
CA GLU A 257 -1.99 -2.23 -0.11
C GLU A 257 -1.02 -1.06 -0.30
N PHE A 258 -1.49 0.04 -0.87
CA PHE A 258 -0.72 1.26 -1.05
C PHE A 258 -0.35 1.90 0.30
N CYS A 259 -1.31 2.06 1.22
CA CYS A 259 -1.03 2.57 2.56
C CYS A 259 -0.02 1.68 3.30
N ALA A 260 -0.18 0.35 3.25
CA ALA A 260 0.78 -0.57 3.84
C ALA A 260 2.18 -0.44 3.22
N ALA A 261 2.28 -0.25 1.89
CA ALA A 261 3.56 0.00 1.23
C ALA A 261 4.23 1.29 1.71
N LEU A 262 3.47 2.37 1.93
CA LEU A 262 3.99 3.62 2.50
C LEU A 262 4.46 3.45 3.94
N GLU A 263 3.70 2.76 4.78
CA GLU A 263 4.08 2.46 6.17
C GLU A 263 5.40 1.68 6.24
N ILE A 264 5.60 0.71 5.34
CA ILE A 264 6.87 -0.03 5.24
C ILE A 264 8.02 0.91 4.89
N LEU A 265 7.83 1.83 3.94
CA LEU A 265 8.85 2.80 3.56
C LEU A 265 9.17 3.78 4.68
N HIS A 266 8.16 4.22 5.44
CA HIS A 266 8.35 5.04 6.63
C HIS A 266 9.17 4.32 7.68
N PHE A 267 8.82 3.08 8.00
CA PHE A 267 9.55 2.24 8.95
C PHE A 267 11.02 2.06 8.55
N ILE A 268 11.28 1.75 7.27
CA ILE A 268 12.65 1.58 6.75
C ILE A 268 13.46 2.87 6.90
N CYS A 269 12.85 4.04 6.64
CA CYS A 269 13.53 5.32 6.70
C CYS A 269 13.74 5.83 8.13
N ASP A 270 12.80 5.60 9.04
CA ASP A 270 12.92 6.02 10.43
C ASP A 270 13.99 5.20 11.18
N GLU A 271 14.17 3.91 10.86
CA GLU A 271 15.27 3.07 11.38
C GLU A 271 16.62 3.27 10.66
N LYS A 272 16.67 4.03 9.55
CA LYS A 272 17.89 4.29 8.74
C LYS A 272 18.96 5.11 9.49
N ASN A 273 18.64 5.65 10.67
CA ASN A 273 19.62 6.26 11.58
C ASN A 273 20.59 5.24 12.22
N SER A 274 20.47 3.95 11.91
CA SER A 274 21.36 2.88 12.36
C SER A 274 22.46 2.55 11.32
N PRO A 275 23.74 2.35 11.74
CA PRO A 275 24.93 2.47 10.88
C PRO A 275 25.23 1.21 10.04
N GLY A 276 24.25 0.69 9.28
CA GLY A 276 24.39 -0.57 8.54
C GLY A 276 23.83 -0.60 7.11
N ILE A 277 23.39 0.53 6.56
CA ILE A 277 22.60 0.56 5.32
C ILE A 277 23.25 1.50 4.29
N SER A 278 24.31 1.02 3.62
CA SER A 278 25.01 1.78 2.57
C SER A 278 24.60 1.41 1.13
N ASN A 279 23.75 0.40 0.93
CA ASN A 279 23.42 -0.13 -0.40
C ASN A 279 21.95 0.04 -0.83
N TRP A 280 21.14 0.82 -0.10
CA TRP A 280 19.69 0.91 -0.35
C TRP A 280 19.33 1.73 -1.60
N ASP A 281 20.14 2.72 -1.95
CA ASP A 281 19.77 3.75 -2.92
C ASP A 281 19.58 3.21 -4.37
N SER A 282 20.11 2.02 -4.68
CA SER A 282 20.07 1.46 -6.04
C SER A 282 18.95 0.44 -6.30
N GLU A 283 18.40 -0.19 -5.25
CA GLU A 283 17.41 -1.29 -5.37
C GLU A 283 16.10 -1.02 -4.65
N ALA A 284 15.97 0.11 -3.94
CA ALA A 284 14.74 0.48 -3.26
C ALA A 284 13.51 0.44 -4.19
N ILE A 285 12.38 -0.02 -3.65
CA ILE A 285 11.11 -0.16 -4.36
C ILE A 285 10.13 0.86 -3.79
N VAL A 286 9.49 1.63 -4.67
CA VAL A 286 8.57 2.71 -4.31
C VAL A 286 7.31 2.67 -5.16
N PRO A 287 6.18 3.18 -4.67
CA PRO A 287 5.00 3.36 -5.49
C PRO A 287 5.17 4.54 -6.45
N ASP A 288 4.87 4.34 -7.74
CA ASP A 288 4.74 5.42 -8.72
C ASP A 288 3.39 6.16 -8.60
N ASP A 289 3.22 7.20 -9.41
CA ASP A 289 1.98 7.97 -9.56
C ASP A 289 0.75 7.14 -9.95
N GLY A 290 0.96 5.97 -10.56
CA GLY A 290 -0.06 4.98 -10.86
C GLY A 290 -0.33 3.97 -9.74
N CYS A 291 0.22 4.19 -8.55
CA CYS A 291 0.22 3.29 -7.39
C CYS A 291 0.82 1.90 -7.70
N ARG A 292 1.87 1.82 -8.51
CA ARG A 292 2.57 0.56 -8.87
C ARG A 292 3.94 0.51 -8.22
N LEU A 293 4.33 -0.66 -7.73
CA LEU A 293 5.65 -0.85 -7.14
C LEU A 293 6.75 -0.92 -8.21
N VAL A 294 7.66 0.05 -8.18
CA VAL A 294 8.73 0.25 -9.17
C VAL A 294 10.05 0.55 -8.47
N HIS A 295 11.16 0.44 -9.19
CA HIS A 295 12.44 0.81 -8.59
C HIS A 295 12.57 2.34 -8.42
N ALA A 296 13.07 2.78 -7.27
CA ALA A 296 13.31 4.18 -6.93
C ALA A 296 14.12 4.93 -8.01
N LYS A 297 15.14 4.28 -8.58
CA LYS A 297 15.97 4.82 -9.68
C LYS A 297 15.21 5.18 -10.95
N SER A 298 14.02 4.59 -11.15
CA SER A 298 13.18 4.86 -12.34
C SER A 298 12.18 5.98 -12.12
N CYS A 299 12.06 6.48 -10.88
CA CYS A 299 11.16 7.54 -10.49
C CYS A 299 11.88 8.86 -10.29
N VAL A 300 11.09 9.93 -10.35
CA VAL A 300 11.48 11.30 -10.03
C VAL A 300 10.45 11.84 -9.04
N TYR A 301 10.91 12.52 -8.00
CA TYR A 301 10.01 13.22 -7.08
C TYR A 301 9.91 14.70 -7.43
N ILE A 302 8.73 15.28 -7.19
CA ILE A 302 8.47 16.70 -7.48
C ILE A 302 8.95 17.50 -6.27
N ASP A 303 10.10 18.17 -6.44
CA ASP A 303 10.63 19.09 -5.45
C ASP A 303 9.94 20.47 -5.55
N CYS A 304 10.17 21.33 -4.56
CA CYS A 304 9.57 22.67 -4.51
C CYS A 304 9.83 23.47 -5.79
N ARG A 305 11.05 23.42 -6.35
CA ARG A 305 11.38 24.10 -7.62
C ARG A 305 10.76 23.39 -8.81
N GLY A 306 10.84 22.06 -8.86
CA GLY A 306 10.26 21.24 -9.92
C GLY A 306 8.75 21.42 -10.08
N SER A 307 8.02 21.76 -9.02
CA SER A 307 6.57 21.97 -9.04
C SER A 307 6.11 23.00 -10.07
N HIS A 308 6.94 24.01 -10.37
CA HIS A 308 6.66 25.05 -11.37
C HIS A 308 6.67 24.52 -12.82
N TYR A 309 7.41 23.43 -13.06
CA TYR A 309 7.58 22.87 -14.41
C TYR A 309 6.45 21.90 -14.78
N VAL A 310 5.79 21.26 -13.80
CA VAL A 310 4.87 20.13 -14.01
C VAL A 310 3.75 20.43 -15.01
N LYS A 311 3.23 21.67 -15.04
CA LYS A 311 2.18 22.09 -15.97
C LYS A 311 2.66 22.34 -17.40
N HIS A 312 3.96 22.57 -17.57
CA HIS A 312 4.59 23.04 -18.81
C HIS A 312 5.47 21.96 -19.46
N ILE A 313 5.47 20.75 -18.88
CA ILE A 313 6.24 19.59 -19.38
C ILE A 313 5.30 18.45 -19.79
N ASP A 314 5.74 17.68 -20.79
CA ASP A 314 5.14 16.41 -21.15
C ASP A 314 5.50 15.36 -20.09
N THR A 315 4.57 15.13 -19.17
CA THR A 315 4.72 14.17 -18.07
C THR A 315 4.74 12.72 -18.54
N SER A 316 4.33 12.40 -19.78
CA SER A 316 4.30 11.02 -20.29
C SER A 316 5.67 10.36 -20.37
N ARG A 317 6.74 11.16 -20.38
CA ARG A 317 8.14 10.71 -20.49
C ARG A 317 8.85 10.58 -19.15
N ILE A 318 8.23 11.04 -18.07
CA ILE A 318 8.80 11.04 -16.72
C ILE A 318 7.88 10.23 -15.82
N ARG A 319 8.45 9.25 -15.12
CA ARG A 319 7.70 8.51 -14.10
C ARG A 319 7.84 9.24 -12.77
N PHE A 320 6.73 9.66 -12.20
CA PHE A 320 6.73 10.29 -10.89
C PHE A 320 6.58 9.27 -9.79
N VAL A 321 7.15 9.58 -8.62
CA VAL A 321 6.78 8.90 -7.38
C VAL A 321 5.40 9.35 -6.93
N HIS A 322 4.69 8.53 -6.16
CA HIS A 322 3.38 8.89 -5.64
C HIS A 322 3.45 10.16 -4.76
N GLN A 323 2.43 11.03 -4.87
CA GLN A 323 2.38 12.33 -4.16
C GLN A 323 2.37 12.21 -2.63
N ASP A 324 1.78 11.13 -2.12
CA ASP A 324 1.73 10.85 -0.67
C ASP A 324 3.08 10.41 -0.09
N LEU A 325 4.11 10.17 -0.91
CA LEU A 325 5.45 9.87 -0.41
C LEU A 325 6.18 11.17 -0.02
N PRO A 326 6.54 11.38 1.26
CA PRO A 326 7.15 12.64 1.67
C PRO A 326 8.55 12.86 1.09
N GLU A 327 8.94 14.13 0.93
CA GLU A 327 10.26 14.52 0.42
C GLU A 327 11.41 13.89 1.21
N ARG A 328 11.33 13.91 2.56
CA ARG A 328 12.33 13.29 3.44
C ARG A 328 12.59 11.82 3.10
N VAL A 329 11.53 11.08 2.75
CA VAL A 329 11.60 9.67 2.40
C VAL A 329 12.18 9.55 1.00
N SER A 330 11.70 10.35 0.04
CA SER A 330 12.22 10.35 -1.34
C SER A 330 13.72 10.61 -1.41
N GLU A 331 14.23 11.58 -0.63
CA GLU A 331 15.66 11.86 -0.50
C GLU A 331 16.42 10.71 0.16
N ALA A 332 15.88 10.16 1.26
CA ALA A 332 16.47 9.00 1.92
C ALA A 332 16.49 7.75 1.03
N LEU A 333 15.64 7.66 0.01
CA LEU A 333 15.61 6.56 -0.95
C LEU A 333 16.50 6.82 -2.19
N GLY A 334 17.18 7.97 -2.27
CA GLY A 334 18.03 8.33 -3.41
C GLY A 334 17.25 8.65 -4.69
N ILE A 335 15.96 8.99 -4.59
CA ILE A 335 15.14 9.36 -5.73
C ILE A 335 15.59 10.74 -6.23
N LYS A 336 15.71 10.90 -7.55
CA LYS A 336 16.13 12.17 -8.16
C LYS A 336 15.04 13.22 -8.05
N ARG A 337 15.46 14.48 -7.90
CA ARG A 337 14.57 15.65 -7.94
C ARG A 337 14.17 15.96 -9.37
N LEU A 338 12.96 16.48 -9.56
CA LEU A 338 12.51 16.93 -10.87
C LEU A 338 13.40 18.07 -11.39
N SER A 339 13.82 18.99 -10.53
CA SER A 339 14.75 20.08 -10.86
C SER A 339 16.16 19.62 -11.28
N ASP A 340 16.56 18.39 -10.94
CA ASP A 340 17.84 17.81 -11.37
C ASP A 340 17.74 17.12 -12.74
N VAL A 341 16.53 16.70 -13.12
CA VAL A 341 16.28 15.92 -14.34
C VAL A 341 15.76 16.80 -15.48
N VAL A 342 15.06 17.89 -15.16
CA VAL A 342 14.51 18.85 -16.12
C VAL A 342 15.26 20.17 -16.00
N LYS A 343 15.78 20.65 -17.13
CA LYS A 343 16.44 21.94 -17.24
C LYS A 343 15.59 22.89 -18.09
N GLU A 344 15.28 24.06 -17.53
CA GLU A 344 14.69 25.17 -18.28
C GLU A 344 15.79 25.97 -18.99
N GLU A 345 15.63 26.23 -20.28
CA GLU A 345 16.51 27.08 -21.08
C GLU A 345 15.71 28.13 -21.86
N LEU A 346 16.33 29.26 -22.17
CA LEU A 346 15.79 30.24 -23.11
C LEU A 346 15.78 29.66 -24.53
N ASP A 347 14.79 30.04 -25.33
CA ASP A 347 14.77 29.63 -26.72
C ASP A 347 15.84 30.41 -27.52
N ASN A 348 16.60 29.71 -28.35
CA ASN A 348 17.84 30.22 -28.96
C ASN A 348 17.60 31.33 -30.01
N GLY A 349 16.33 31.61 -30.36
CA GLY A 349 15.94 32.60 -31.37
C GLY A 349 15.56 33.98 -30.82
N GLU A 350 15.65 34.22 -29.51
CA GLU A 350 15.15 35.46 -28.90
C GLU A 350 16.12 36.65 -28.99
N ASN A 351 15.63 37.76 -29.54
CA ASN A 351 16.17 39.08 -29.26
C ASN A 351 15.45 39.63 -28.01
N LEU A 352 16.12 39.60 -26.86
CA LEU A 352 15.58 40.13 -25.61
C LEU A 352 15.48 41.67 -25.68
N CYS A 353 14.26 42.20 -25.79
CA CYS A 353 14.00 43.64 -25.69
C CYS A 353 13.93 44.05 -24.23
N GLU A 354 15.01 44.65 -23.71
CA GLU A 354 15.07 45.14 -22.33
C GLU A 354 14.14 46.36 -22.13
N LEU A 355 13.47 46.41 -20.97
CA LEU A 355 12.57 47.48 -20.56
C LEU A 355 13.11 48.16 -19.29
N GLU A 356 12.92 49.48 -19.17
CA GLU A 356 13.28 50.22 -17.95
C GLU A 356 12.15 50.22 -16.91
N CYS A 357 10.91 50.07 -17.37
CA CYS A 357 9.71 50.01 -16.55
C CYS A 357 8.70 49.01 -17.13
N ILE A 358 7.89 48.40 -16.26
CA ILE A 358 6.72 47.60 -16.62
C ILE A 358 5.52 48.26 -15.92
N GLY A 359 4.59 48.81 -16.69
CA GLY A 359 3.49 49.61 -16.16
C GLY A 359 3.99 50.83 -15.38
N SER A 360 3.55 50.98 -14.13
CA SER A 360 3.96 52.07 -13.22
C SER A 360 5.23 51.79 -12.42
N ILE A 361 5.82 50.60 -12.54
CA ILE A 361 6.93 50.16 -11.70
C ILE A 361 8.23 50.21 -12.49
N SER A 362 9.18 51.04 -12.02
CA SER A 362 10.52 51.12 -12.60
C SER A 362 11.46 50.07 -12.01
N LEU A 363 12.36 49.56 -12.84
CA LEU A 363 13.42 48.64 -12.43
C LEU A 363 14.31 49.26 -11.33
N VAL A 364 14.56 50.57 -11.43
CA VAL A 364 15.36 51.34 -10.47
C VAL A 364 14.69 51.37 -9.08
N ALA A 365 13.37 51.53 -9.02
CA ALA A 365 12.65 51.55 -7.74
C ALA A 365 12.74 50.21 -7.00
N ILE A 366 12.59 49.09 -7.71
CA ILE A 366 12.75 47.75 -7.13
C ILE A 366 14.19 47.52 -6.67
N ARG A 367 15.18 47.89 -7.49
CA ARG A 367 16.60 47.80 -7.13
C ARG A 367 16.92 48.59 -5.87
N HIS A 368 16.42 49.81 -5.74
CA HIS A 368 16.58 50.61 -4.53
C HIS A 368 15.96 49.93 -3.30
N LYS A 369 14.74 49.38 -3.42
CA LYS A 369 14.08 48.63 -2.35
C LYS A 369 14.83 47.37 -1.94
N LEU A 370 15.43 46.62 -2.88
CA LEU A 370 16.23 45.43 -2.59
C LEU A 370 17.51 45.76 -1.78
N LEU A 371 18.05 46.97 -1.97
CA LEU A 371 19.23 47.46 -1.23
C LEU A 371 18.86 48.02 0.16
N SER A 372 17.58 48.30 0.43
CA SER A 372 17.15 48.82 1.73
C SER A 372 17.37 47.81 2.84
N GLU A 373 18.02 48.25 3.92
CA GLU A 373 18.23 47.44 5.13
C GLU A 373 16.89 47.01 5.76
N SER A 374 15.87 47.87 5.72
CA SER A 374 14.54 47.55 6.27
C SER A 374 13.93 46.33 5.58
N VAL A 375 13.95 46.29 4.25
CA VAL A 375 13.43 45.19 3.42
C VAL A 375 14.21 43.91 3.68
N GLN A 376 15.54 43.98 3.75
CA GLN A 376 16.39 42.81 4.01
C GLN A 376 16.09 42.17 5.37
N VAL A 377 15.91 43.00 6.41
CA VAL A 377 15.53 42.54 7.75
C VAL A 377 14.10 41.97 7.76
N THR A 378 13.15 42.61 7.07
CA THR A 378 11.77 42.11 6.92
C THR A 378 11.73 40.75 6.24
N VAL A 379 12.46 40.56 5.13
CA VAL A 379 12.57 39.29 4.40
C VAL A 379 13.18 38.19 5.28
N TRP A 380 14.25 38.51 6.03
CA TRP A 380 14.85 37.57 6.97
C TRP A 380 13.88 37.17 8.09
N ARG A 381 13.09 38.11 8.61
CA ARG A 381 12.06 37.84 9.63
C ARG A 381 11.00 36.87 9.09
N ILE A 382 10.49 37.12 7.89
CA ILE A 382 9.52 36.23 7.20
C ILE A 382 10.08 34.82 7.04
N LEU A 383 11.31 34.70 6.55
CA LEU A 383 11.95 33.39 6.35
C LEU A 383 12.22 32.67 7.68
N THR A 384 12.59 33.40 8.73
CA THR A 384 12.81 32.80 10.07
C THR A 384 11.51 32.26 10.64
N THR A 385 10.39 32.95 10.44
CA THR A 385 9.05 32.45 10.82
C THR A 385 8.66 31.20 10.02
N LEU A 386 9.01 31.15 8.72
CA LEU A 386 8.75 29.98 7.88
C LEU A 386 9.53 28.72 8.29
N VAL A 387 10.76 28.86 8.79
CA VAL A 387 11.55 27.75 9.35
C VAL A 387 10.80 27.05 10.48
N SER A 388 10.07 27.81 11.31
CA SER A 388 9.25 27.26 12.39
C SER A 388 8.11 26.39 11.88
N SER A 389 7.62 26.64 10.66
CA SER A 389 6.55 25.87 10.02
C SER A 389 7.06 24.75 9.12
N HIS A 390 8.33 24.78 8.69
CA HIS A 390 8.94 23.80 7.79
C HIS A 390 10.34 23.39 8.30
N PRO A 391 10.43 22.36 9.17
CA PRO A 391 11.69 21.99 9.84
C PRO A 391 12.81 21.48 8.91
N GLY A 392 12.51 21.20 7.64
CA GLY A 392 13.52 20.85 6.62
C GLY A 392 14.24 22.04 5.98
N TYR A 393 13.76 23.28 6.18
CA TYR A 393 14.38 24.48 5.63
C TYR A 393 15.46 25.01 6.59
N GLY A 394 16.72 25.02 6.14
CA GLY A 394 17.85 25.47 6.94
C GLY A 394 17.68 26.92 7.41
N ARG A 395 18.01 27.20 8.68
CA ARG A 395 17.87 28.54 9.25
C ARG A 395 18.73 29.53 8.47
N PRO A 396 18.13 30.53 7.80
CA PRO A 396 18.89 31.40 6.92
C PRO A 396 19.69 32.43 7.72
N ASN A 397 20.96 32.59 7.38
CA ASN A 397 21.82 33.63 7.92
C ASN A 397 21.50 34.98 7.25
N LEU A 398 21.30 36.02 8.05
CA LEU A 398 21.01 37.38 7.58
C LEU A 398 22.06 37.85 6.56
N GLU A 399 23.35 37.63 6.83
CA GLU A 399 24.43 38.03 5.91
C GLU A 399 24.32 37.35 4.53
N THR A 400 23.83 36.11 4.50
CA THR A 400 23.67 35.36 3.24
C THR A 400 22.50 35.91 2.44
N ILE A 401 21.39 36.24 3.11
CA ILE A 401 20.24 36.90 2.47
C ILE A 401 20.66 38.26 1.91
N GLN A 402 21.35 39.09 2.69
CA GLN A 402 21.82 40.40 2.25
C GLN A 402 22.71 40.31 1.02
N LYS A 403 23.72 39.43 1.04
CA LYS A 403 24.59 39.17 -0.12
C LYS A 403 23.79 38.70 -1.34
N THR A 404 22.78 37.86 -1.13
CA THR A 404 21.94 37.35 -2.21
C THR A 404 21.07 38.46 -2.81
N LEU A 405 20.38 39.27 -1.99
CA LEU A 405 19.55 40.37 -2.46
C LEU A 405 20.36 41.44 -3.20
N VAL A 406 21.56 41.78 -2.70
CA VAL A 406 22.50 42.70 -3.39
C VAL A 406 22.98 42.11 -4.72
N SER A 407 23.17 40.79 -4.80
CA SER A 407 23.55 40.12 -6.06
C SER A 407 22.41 40.13 -7.09
N ILE A 408 21.15 40.03 -6.64
CA ILE A 408 19.95 40.07 -7.51
C ILE A 408 19.81 41.44 -8.18
N GLU A 409 20.05 42.51 -7.44
CA GLU A 409 19.95 43.89 -7.93
C GLU A 409 20.66 44.07 -9.29
N LYS A 410 21.91 43.60 -9.37
CA LYS A 410 22.75 43.69 -10.57
C LYS A 410 22.32 42.77 -11.72
N ARG A 411 21.59 41.70 -11.41
CA ARG A 411 21.25 40.61 -12.34
C ARG A 411 19.81 40.67 -12.86
N LEU A 412 18.95 41.44 -12.19
CA LEU A 412 17.55 41.63 -12.52
C LEU A 412 17.39 42.52 -13.76
N LYS A 413 16.66 42.04 -14.77
CA LYS A 413 16.28 42.80 -15.96
C LYS A 413 14.81 42.59 -16.29
N PHE A 414 14.17 43.64 -16.81
CA PHE A 414 12.83 43.58 -17.37
C PHE A 414 12.92 43.40 -18.88
N VAL A 415 12.04 42.57 -19.44
CA VAL A 415 11.98 42.29 -20.87
C VAL A 415 10.54 42.24 -21.36
N LYS A 416 10.32 42.46 -22.65
CA LYS A 416 8.96 42.48 -23.22
C LYS A 416 8.31 41.09 -23.27
N CYS A 417 9.05 40.06 -23.70
CA CYS A 417 8.57 38.68 -23.82
C CYS A 417 9.70 37.72 -23.45
N LEU A 418 9.33 36.55 -22.92
CA LEU A 418 10.23 35.45 -22.62
C LEU A 418 9.64 34.15 -23.14
N TYR A 419 10.41 33.40 -23.91
CA TYR A 419 10.09 32.06 -24.39
C TYR A 419 11.12 31.07 -23.84
N THR A 420 10.63 30.06 -23.13
CA THR A 420 11.46 29.05 -22.49
C THR A 420 11.12 27.66 -23.02
N ARG A 421 12.08 26.75 -22.92
CA ARG A 421 11.93 25.34 -23.26
C ARG A 421 12.46 24.46 -22.13
N PHE A 422 11.82 23.31 -21.94
CA PHE A 422 12.20 22.32 -20.95
C PHE A 422 12.91 21.14 -21.62
N LEU A 423 14.11 20.83 -21.15
CA LEU A 423 14.95 19.74 -21.65
C LEU A 423 15.08 18.64 -20.59
N LEU A 424 14.83 17.40 -20.99
CA LEU A 424 15.03 16.22 -20.16
C LEU A 424 16.47 15.72 -20.26
N LEU A 425 17.18 15.74 -19.14
CA LEU A 425 18.55 15.25 -19.01
C LEU A 425 18.56 13.71 -18.81
N PRO A 426 19.63 13.00 -19.25
CA PRO A 426 20.86 13.52 -19.87
C PRO A 426 20.78 13.66 -21.40
N LYS A 427 19.73 13.15 -22.04
CA LYS A 427 19.61 13.13 -23.52
C LYS A 427 19.23 14.47 -24.14
N SER A 428 19.02 15.51 -23.32
CA SER A 428 18.58 16.85 -23.71
C SER A 428 17.37 16.84 -24.66
N VAL A 429 16.39 15.99 -24.35
CA VAL A 429 15.17 15.84 -25.15
C VAL A 429 14.22 16.96 -24.79
N ASN A 430 13.72 17.71 -25.77
CA ASN A 430 12.70 18.72 -25.52
C ASN A 430 11.38 18.07 -25.10
N ILE A 431 10.90 18.42 -23.92
CA ILE A 431 9.66 17.95 -23.31
C ILE A 431 8.67 19.09 -23.06
N THR A 432 8.87 20.24 -23.69
CA THR A 432 8.01 21.42 -23.52
C THR A 432 6.60 21.11 -24.00
N LEU A 433 5.62 21.24 -23.10
CA LEU A 433 4.22 21.14 -23.42
C LEU A 433 3.67 22.56 -23.65
N VAL A 434 3.35 22.89 -24.90
CA VAL A 434 2.64 24.13 -25.22
C VAL A 434 1.15 23.83 -25.13
N SER A 435 0.51 24.23 -24.02
CA SER A 435 -0.93 24.01 -23.86
C SER A 435 -1.70 24.83 -24.91
N LYS A 436 -2.60 24.18 -25.66
CA LYS A 436 -3.49 24.88 -26.61
C LYS A 436 -4.46 25.84 -25.92
N ASN A 437 -4.64 25.67 -24.62
CA ASN A 437 -5.33 26.58 -23.72
C ASN A 437 -4.25 27.25 -22.85
N SER A 438 -3.64 28.32 -23.34
CA SER A 438 -2.83 29.19 -22.47
C SER A 438 -3.75 29.69 -21.36
N VAL A 439 -3.31 29.59 -20.10
CA VAL A 439 -4.09 30.09 -18.94
C VAL A 439 -4.31 31.62 -19.04
N LEU A 440 -3.48 32.29 -19.84
CA LEU A 440 -3.48 33.73 -20.02
C LEU A 440 -4.12 34.08 -21.37
N LEU A 441 -5.37 34.55 -21.33
CA LEU A 441 -6.22 34.90 -22.49
C LEU A 441 -5.59 35.92 -23.45
N GLU A 442 -4.73 36.82 -22.95
CA GLU A 442 -4.07 37.88 -23.74
C GLU A 442 -2.88 37.37 -24.57
N TRP A 443 -2.47 36.11 -24.39
CA TRP A 443 -1.37 35.52 -25.13
C TRP A 443 -1.92 34.71 -26.31
N ASP A 444 -1.87 35.32 -27.49
CA ASP A 444 -2.22 34.66 -28.76
C ASP A 444 -1.45 33.36 -28.94
N THR A 445 -2.06 32.44 -29.70
CA THR A 445 -1.61 31.08 -30.02
C THR A 445 -0.22 31.05 -30.68
N THR A 446 0.81 31.27 -29.87
CA THR A 446 2.21 31.10 -30.24
C THR A 446 2.59 29.64 -30.03
N LEU A 447 3.38 29.08 -30.96
CA LEU A 447 3.87 27.68 -30.90
C LEU A 447 4.98 27.50 -29.84
N GLN A 448 5.35 28.56 -29.12
CA GLN A 448 6.42 28.60 -28.14
C GLN A 448 5.85 28.81 -26.74
N HIS A 449 6.48 28.18 -25.74
CA HIS A 449 6.08 28.33 -24.35
C HIS A 449 6.54 29.70 -23.84
N ARG A 450 5.58 30.58 -23.52
CA ARG A 450 5.84 31.91 -22.96
C ARG A 450 5.90 31.85 -21.43
N ALA A 451 6.93 32.43 -20.84
CA ALA A 451 7.15 32.48 -19.40
C ALA A 451 7.03 33.91 -18.86
N LEU A 452 6.64 34.05 -17.58
CA LEU A 452 6.57 35.36 -16.90
C LEU A 452 7.92 35.78 -16.30
N TYR A 453 8.76 34.81 -15.95
CA TYR A 453 10.12 35.05 -15.48
C TYR A 453 11.02 33.86 -15.85
N PHE A 454 12.32 34.11 -15.95
CA PHE A 454 13.33 33.09 -16.17
C PHE A 454 14.52 33.35 -15.24
N ILE A 455 15.01 32.28 -14.60
CA ILE A 455 16.18 32.30 -13.73
C ILE A 455 17.15 31.24 -14.24
N ASP A 456 18.36 31.68 -14.60
CA ASP A 456 19.41 30.76 -15.02
C ASP A 456 19.86 29.83 -13.88
N GLN A 457 20.37 28.63 -14.21
CA GLN A 457 20.82 27.61 -13.24
C GLN A 457 21.87 28.15 -12.26
N PHE A 458 22.77 29.03 -12.74
CA PHE A 458 23.79 29.68 -11.90
C PHE A 458 23.29 30.96 -11.21
N LYS A 459 21.98 31.24 -11.30
CA LYS A 459 21.32 32.46 -10.83
C LYS A 459 21.99 33.74 -11.35
N THR A 460 22.67 33.66 -12.51
CA THR A 460 23.46 34.78 -13.07
C THR A 460 22.61 35.76 -13.86
N ARG A 461 21.50 35.28 -14.42
CA ARG A 461 20.52 36.06 -15.18
C ARG A 461 19.15 35.87 -14.58
N VAL A 462 18.47 36.98 -14.30
CA VAL A 462 17.12 37.00 -13.76
C VAL A 462 16.30 37.92 -14.65
N LEU A 463 15.39 37.35 -15.42
CA LEU A 463 14.57 38.08 -16.40
C LEU A 463 13.11 38.04 -15.94
N ILE A 464 12.44 39.18 -15.98
CA ILE A 464 10.99 39.30 -15.75
C ILE A 464 10.35 39.86 -17.00
N ALA A 465 9.38 39.13 -17.55
CA ALA A 465 8.60 39.56 -18.71
C ALA A 465 7.46 40.51 -18.29
N GLU A 466 7.03 41.35 -19.23
CA GLU A 466 5.79 42.13 -19.10
C GLU A 466 4.58 41.19 -18.91
N PRO A 467 3.90 41.24 -17.75
CA PRO A 467 2.74 40.41 -17.48
C PRO A 467 1.48 40.95 -18.16
N PRO A 468 0.44 40.11 -18.30
CA PRO A 468 -0.93 40.56 -18.56
C PRO A 468 -1.43 41.58 -17.54
N ASN A 469 -2.41 42.40 -17.93
CA ASN A 469 -2.90 43.54 -17.13
C ASN A 469 -3.47 43.18 -15.74
N TYR A 470 -3.85 41.91 -15.53
CA TYR A 470 -4.43 41.41 -14.28
C TYR A 470 -3.40 40.78 -13.32
N ILE A 471 -2.12 40.69 -13.71
CA ILE A 471 -1.05 40.18 -12.84
C ILE A 471 -0.18 41.36 -12.39
N ALA A 472 -0.04 41.54 -11.08
CA ALA A 472 0.80 42.59 -10.54
C ALA A 472 2.30 42.24 -10.70
N VAL A 473 3.09 43.19 -11.21
CA VAL A 473 4.54 43.03 -11.38
C VAL A 473 5.24 42.79 -10.04
N THR A 474 4.74 43.39 -8.95
CA THR A 474 5.27 43.17 -7.59
C THR A 474 5.17 41.72 -7.14
N ASP A 475 4.13 40.99 -7.56
CA ASP A 475 3.94 39.59 -7.20
C ASP A 475 4.90 38.70 -7.99
N LEU A 476 5.22 39.06 -9.24
CA LEU A 476 6.27 38.40 -10.02
C LEU A 476 7.66 38.62 -9.42
N VAL A 477 7.97 39.85 -9.01
CA VAL A 477 9.21 40.16 -8.30
C VAL A 477 9.29 39.34 -7.01
N SER A 478 8.18 39.23 -6.28
CA SER A 478 8.08 38.40 -5.09
C SER A 478 8.35 36.92 -5.36
N ALA A 479 7.75 36.35 -6.41
CA ALA A 479 7.97 34.97 -6.82
C ALA A 479 9.43 34.71 -7.22
N VAL A 480 10.04 35.62 -7.97
CA VAL A 480 11.45 35.55 -8.39
C VAL A 480 12.39 35.57 -7.19
N ILE A 481 12.18 36.49 -6.24
CA ILE A 481 12.99 36.58 -5.03
C ILE A 481 12.83 35.30 -4.19
N SER A 482 11.60 34.80 -4.06
CA SER A 482 11.32 33.55 -3.35
C SER A 482 12.08 32.37 -3.96
N HIS A 483 12.09 32.27 -5.28
CA HIS A 483 12.81 31.23 -6.02
C HIS A 483 14.33 31.36 -5.88
N ILE A 484 14.88 32.58 -5.83
CA ILE A 484 16.32 32.79 -5.67
C ILE A 484 16.76 32.49 -4.23
N LEU A 485 15.91 32.78 -3.24
CA LEU A 485 16.13 32.46 -1.84
C LEU A 485 15.86 30.98 -1.51
N ASP A 486 15.47 30.17 -2.49
CA ASP A 486 15.16 28.74 -2.33
C ASP A 486 14.03 28.48 -1.33
N SER A 487 13.10 29.44 -1.21
CA SER A 487 11.96 29.30 -0.32
C SER A 487 11.01 28.21 -0.85
N PRO A 488 10.47 27.33 0.03
CA PRO A 488 9.52 26.29 -0.39
C PRO A 488 8.16 26.84 -0.82
N VAL A 489 7.86 28.11 -0.50
CA VAL A 489 6.60 28.77 -0.82
C VAL A 489 6.90 30.14 -1.43
N SER A 490 6.02 30.63 -2.30
CA SER A 490 6.10 32.02 -2.76
C SER A 490 5.87 32.96 -1.58
N LEU A 491 6.90 33.73 -1.22
CA LEU A 491 6.87 34.71 -0.15
C LEU A 491 5.91 35.84 -0.53
N PRO A 492 5.11 36.38 0.40
CA PRO A 492 4.21 37.49 0.13
C PRO A 492 4.94 38.84 0.26
N LEU A 493 5.94 39.08 -0.58
CA LEU A 493 6.76 40.32 -0.56
C LEU A 493 6.17 41.43 -1.43
N GLY A 494 5.16 41.14 -2.27
CA GLY A 494 4.60 42.09 -3.23
C GLY A 494 4.24 43.44 -2.60
N SER A 495 3.56 43.41 -1.46
CA SER A 495 3.18 44.61 -0.72
C SER A 495 4.38 45.44 -0.25
N LEU A 496 5.50 44.81 0.10
CA LEU A 496 6.70 45.51 0.61
C LEU A 496 7.33 46.43 -0.46
N PHE A 497 7.16 46.10 -1.74
CA PHE A 497 7.65 46.92 -2.84
C PHE A 497 6.78 48.15 -3.10
N LEU A 498 5.53 48.16 -2.62
CA LEU A 498 4.61 49.30 -2.73
C LEU A 498 4.64 50.21 -1.49
N CYS A 499 5.22 49.75 -0.39
CA CYS A 499 5.28 50.49 0.87
C CYS A 499 6.23 51.70 0.79
N PRO A 500 5.93 52.80 1.52
CA PRO A 500 6.89 53.87 1.77
C PRO A 500 8.18 53.35 2.42
N GLU A 501 9.32 53.99 2.15
CA GLU A 501 10.59 53.63 2.78
C GLU A 501 10.50 53.67 4.31
N TYR A 502 11.15 52.70 4.97
CA TYR A 502 11.20 52.51 6.42
C TYR A 502 9.89 52.06 7.10
N SER A 503 8.82 51.81 6.34
CA SER A 503 7.54 51.32 6.87
C SER A 503 7.38 49.79 6.78
N GLU A 504 8.34 49.08 6.19
CA GLU A 504 8.20 47.67 5.82
C GLU A 504 8.04 46.73 7.03
N THR A 505 8.73 47.03 8.12
CA THR A 505 8.62 46.27 9.38
C THR A 505 7.26 46.45 10.05
N ALA A 506 6.74 47.68 10.03
CA ALA A 506 5.41 48.01 10.56
C ALA A 506 4.30 47.37 9.72
N VAL A 507 4.44 47.37 8.39
CA VAL A 507 3.50 46.71 7.48
C VAL A 507 3.51 45.20 7.67
N LEU A 508 4.68 44.59 7.88
CA LEU A 508 4.78 43.16 8.21
C LEU A 508 4.04 42.83 9.53
N ASP A 509 4.17 43.68 10.56
CA ASP A 509 3.51 43.48 11.86
C ASP A 509 1.98 43.67 11.77
N VAL A 510 1.52 44.60 10.93
CA VAL A 510 0.08 44.83 10.68
C VAL A 510 -0.53 43.71 9.85
N LEU A 511 0.12 43.31 8.77
CA LEU A 511 -0.38 42.29 7.85
C LEU A 511 -0.22 40.87 8.40
N LYS A 512 0.56 40.68 9.48
CA LYS A 512 0.82 39.37 10.10
C LYS A 512 1.22 38.32 9.04
N LEU A 513 2.02 38.72 8.05
CA LEU A 513 2.44 37.82 6.97
C LEU A 513 3.21 36.65 7.60
N CYS A 514 2.81 35.43 7.27
CA CYS A 514 3.34 34.18 7.82
C CYS A 514 3.11 33.92 9.33
N PHE A 515 2.26 34.69 10.02
CA PHE A 515 1.89 34.44 11.43
C PHE A 515 0.78 33.39 11.62
N HIS A 516 0.25 32.81 10.54
CA HIS A 516 -0.67 31.68 10.64
C HIS A 516 0.10 30.40 10.96
N THR A 517 0.28 30.15 12.24
CA THR A 517 0.13 28.80 12.79
C THR A 517 -1.26 28.28 12.41
N ARG A 518 -1.39 27.62 11.25
CA ARG A 518 -2.30 26.49 11.22
C ARG A 518 -1.69 25.49 12.19
N GLY A 519 -2.29 25.44 13.36
CA GLY A 519 -1.82 24.65 14.47
C GLY A 519 -1.50 23.24 14.03
N SER A 520 -0.39 22.76 14.57
CA SER A 520 -0.05 21.37 14.82
C SER A 520 -1.10 20.67 15.71
N GLU A 521 -2.40 20.93 15.52
CA GLU A 521 -3.51 20.16 16.12
C GLU A 521 -3.91 18.97 15.25
N PHE A 522 -3.35 18.83 14.06
CA PHE A 522 -3.43 17.60 13.28
C PHE A 522 -2.07 16.91 13.34
N GLY A 523 -1.96 15.99 14.29
CA GLY A 523 -0.82 15.09 14.41
C GLY A 523 -0.54 14.38 13.08
N GLY A 524 0.70 13.95 12.89
CA GLY A 524 1.22 13.29 11.68
C GLY A 524 0.54 11.96 11.34
N GLY A 525 -0.76 12.01 11.03
CA GLY A 525 -1.46 11.09 10.18
C GLY A 525 -1.71 11.82 8.87
N ILE A 526 -1.42 11.13 7.77
CA ILE A 526 -1.79 11.52 6.42
C ILE A 526 -3.23 12.05 6.47
N GLU A 527 -3.45 13.34 6.15
CA GLU A 527 -4.79 13.88 5.90
C GLU A 527 -5.32 13.26 4.61
N THR A 528 -5.68 11.97 4.67
CA THR A 528 -6.74 11.42 3.83
C THR A 528 -8.01 12.11 4.31
N PHE A 529 -8.30 13.29 3.76
CA PHE A 529 -9.58 13.96 3.92
C PHE A 529 -10.69 12.93 3.76
N LEU A 530 -11.40 12.64 4.85
CA LEU A 530 -12.63 11.85 4.81
C LEU A 530 -13.57 12.52 3.81
N GLY A 531 -13.93 11.80 2.74
CA GLY A 531 -14.74 12.33 1.64
C GLY A 531 -13.99 12.70 0.36
N LYS A 532 -12.67 12.42 0.22
CA LYS A 532 -12.02 12.43 -1.11
C LYS A 532 -12.70 11.40 -2.02
N GLU A 533 -13.01 11.82 -3.25
CA GLU A 533 -13.58 10.92 -4.25
C GLU A 533 -12.62 9.75 -4.51
N ILE A 534 -13.17 8.54 -4.43
CA ILE A 534 -12.44 7.33 -4.84
C ILE A 534 -12.23 7.44 -6.35
N LEU A 535 -10.98 7.28 -6.80
CA LEU A 535 -10.70 7.28 -8.23
C LEU A 535 -11.57 6.22 -8.92
N PRO A 536 -12.16 6.48 -10.10
CA PRO A 536 -13.06 5.55 -10.78
C PRO A 536 -12.45 4.14 -10.98
N GLN A 537 -11.13 4.09 -11.11
CA GLN A 537 -10.36 2.86 -11.27
C GLN A 537 -10.28 2.05 -9.96
N ASP A 538 -10.16 2.73 -8.82
CA ASP A 538 -10.09 2.10 -7.50
C ASP A 538 -11.48 1.70 -6.99
N ALA A 539 -12.54 2.39 -7.41
CA ALA A 539 -13.92 2.10 -7.04
C ALA A 539 -14.33 0.64 -7.31
N THR A 540 -13.82 0.03 -8.38
CA THR A 540 -14.07 -1.38 -8.73
C THR A 540 -13.36 -2.38 -7.80
N ARG A 541 -12.33 -1.93 -7.08
CA ARG A 541 -11.48 -2.73 -6.20
C ARG A 541 -11.72 -2.42 -4.72
N VAL A 542 -12.42 -1.33 -4.41
CA VAL A 542 -12.89 -1.06 -3.06
C VAL A 542 -13.99 -2.08 -2.74
N GLN A 543 -13.59 -3.11 -2.01
CA GLN A 543 -14.52 -4.03 -1.39
C GLN A 543 -14.89 -3.47 -0.02
N PHE A 544 -16.14 -3.07 0.13
CA PHE A 544 -16.74 -3.04 1.45
C PHE A 544 -16.98 -4.50 1.82
N HIS A 545 -16.08 -5.10 2.59
CA HIS A 545 -16.46 -6.32 3.29
C HIS A 545 -17.54 -5.90 4.29
N PRO A 546 -18.81 -6.32 4.11
CA PRO A 546 -19.76 -6.14 5.19
C PRO A 546 -19.17 -6.88 6.38
N LEU A 547 -18.92 -6.15 7.47
CA LEU A 547 -18.56 -6.71 8.77
C LEU A 547 -19.76 -7.52 9.25
N ARG A 548 -19.92 -8.71 8.68
CA ARG A 548 -21.09 -9.59 8.78
C ARG A 548 -22.37 -8.91 8.26
N PRO A 549 -23.33 -9.67 7.72
CA PRO A 549 -24.68 -9.16 7.59
C PRO A 549 -25.17 -8.78 8.99
N PHE A 550 -25.58 -7.52 9.19
CA PHE A 550 -26.46 -7.15 10.30
C PHE A 550 -27.77 -7.92 10.09
N TYR A 551 -27.92 -9.02 10.82
CA TYR A 551 -29.19 -9.74 10.97
C TYR A 551 -29.79 -9.43 12.34
#